data_AF-A0A9D2QYY8-F1
#
_entry.id   AF-A0A9D2QYY8-F1
#
_cell.length_a   1.000
_cell.length_b   1.000
_cell.length_c   1.000
_cell.angle_alpha   90.00
_cell.angle_beta   90.00
_cell.angle_gamma   90.00
#
_symmetry.space_group_name_H-M   'P 1'
#
loop_
_entity.id
_entity.type
_entity.pdbx_description
1 polymer ?
#
loop_
_entity_poly.entity_id
_entity_poly.type
_entity_poly.pdbx_seq_one_letter_code
_entity_poly.pdbx_strand_id
1 'polypeptide(L)'
;MHFHVLTLFPEMVSQGLSESILGRAAQRGCIELETVNIRDYTENRHKKVDDYPYGGGAGMLMQAQPVFDACAAVKERIAARRSGEGRADREAAKEALATEVPATEPPAKEASAKGVPYGAQPPVRVVYVTPQGEVFSQRMAEELAAEEDLIFLCGHYEGIDERVLEEVVTDYVSIGDYVLTGGELPAMVMIDAISRMVPGVLKNEESAETESFQDGLLEYPQYTRPEIWHGRQVPSILLSGDHAKVGKWRLEQSEERTRQRRPDLYEAYSRKDRAVSWLSKDRLSHMDMLEPIRRGQADVIRAEEGGVLLHDRPSGVWMLSASDADMGERLLSEIPRGEKELLFAVHQDFLVESIDRRFHRNRVNVCRQAVYTRKTPPAPDGGFMVRPLTARDADAVYENYHTVHSREYLLGRIGAGAMFGIDGPEGLAAFAGVHEEGSMGMLEVLPAFRRRGMGEALEAWLISWMLKKGWVPYCQIFDGNGPSLGLQKKLGLKLASGRLYWIS
;
A
#
# COMPACT_ATOMS: atom_id res chain seq x y z
N MET A 1 -5.42 -14.72 -10.73
CA MET A 1 -4.33 -14.97 -9.76
C MET A 1 -4.07 -16.47 -9.68
N HIS A 2 -2.83 -16.91 -9.65
CA HIS A 2 -2.44 -18.32 -9.62
C HIS A 2 -1.75 -18.65 -8.30
N PHE A 3 -2.30 -19.60 -7.56
CA PHE A 3 -1.72 -20.12 -6.32
C PHE A 3 -1.00 -21.44 -6.60
N HIS A 4 0.22 -21.56 -6.11
CA HIS A 4 1.03 -22.78 -6.17
C HIS A 4 1.33 -23.22 -4.75
N VAL A 5 1.00 -24.44 -4.36
CA VAL A 5 1.22 -24.93 -2.98
C VAL A 5 2.15 -26.13 -3.00
N LEU A 6 3.37 -25.94 -2.52
CA LEU A 6 4.37 -26.99 -2.34
C LEU A 6 4.11 -27.64 -0.99
N THR A 7 3.70 -28.90 -1.01
CA THR A 7 3.23 -29.60 0.18
C THR A 7 3.55 -31.10 0.09
N LEU A 8 3.49 -31.76 1.24
CA LEU A 8 3.49 -33.21 1.34
C LEU A 8 2.07 -33.80 1.22
N PHE A 9 1.01 -32.99 1.25
CA PHE A 9 -0.39 -33.43 1.26
C PHE A 9 -1.24 -32.64 0.26
N PRO A 10 -0.97 -32.76 -1.06
CA PRO A 10 -1.64 -31.98 -2.10
C PRO A 10 -3.18 -32.15 -2.13
N GLU A 11 -3.67 -33.33 -1.77
CA GLU A 11 -5.11 -33.61 -1.70
C GLU A 11 -5.81 -32.82 -0.60
N MET A 12 -5.16 -32.60 0.55
CA MET A 12 -5.72 -31.82 1.66
C MET A 12 -6.02 -30.39 1.23
N VAL A 13 -5.10 -29.77 0.50
CA VAL A 13 -5.21 -28.38 0.03
C VAL A 13 -6.22 -28.28 -1.12
N SER A 14 -6.10 -29.15 -2.13
CA SER A 14 -6.98 -29.11 -3.30
C SER A 14 -8.43 -29.40 -2.94
N GLN A 15 -8.70 -30.36 -2.05
CA GLN A 15 -10.06 -30.64 -1.57
C GLN A 15 -10.58 -29.50 -0.69
N GLY A 16 -9.77 -28.98 0.23
CA GLY A 16 -10.17 -27.92 1.15
C GLY A 16 -10.57 -26.61 0.48
N LEU A 17 -10.01 -26.31 -0.70
CA LEU A 17 -10.26 -25.07 -1.45
C LEU A 17 -11.19 -25.25 -2.66
N SER A 18 -11.70 -26.46 -2.91
CA SER A 18 -12.51 -26.78 -4.10
C SER A 18 -13.97 -26.34 -4.01
N GLU A 19 -14.45 -25.95 -2.84
CA GLU A 19 -15.86 -25.70 -2.55
C GLU A 19 -16.19 -24.22 -2.33
N SER A 20 -17.48 -23.92 -2.20
CA SER A 20 -17.99 -22.59 -1.80
C SER A 20 -17.53 -21.45 -2.74
N ILE A 21 -17.10 -20.30 -2.19
CA ILE A 21 -16.70 -19.10 -2.94
C ILE A 21 -15.46 -19.40 -3.78
N LEU A 22 -14.47 -20.08 -3.22
CA LEU A 22 -13.21 -20.39 -3.90
C LEU A 22 -13.43 -21.35 -5.08
N GLY A 23 -14.21 -22.41 -4.88
CA GLY A 23 -14.60 -23.31 -5.98
C GLY A 23 -15.29 -22.59 -7.13
N ARG A 24 -16.24 -21.69 -6.83
CA ARG A 24 -16.89 -20.86 -7.86
C ARG A 24 -15.95 -19.87 -8.53
N ALA A 25 -14.99 -19.30 -7.78
CA ALA A 25 -13.99 -18.40 -8.32
C ALA A 25 -13.04 -19.12 -9.27
N ALA A 26 -12.64 -20.35 -8.93
CA ALA A 26 -11.83 -21.21 -9.80
C ALA A 26 -12.59 -21.58 -11.09
N GLN A 27 -13.86 -21.96 -10.99
CA GLN A 27 -14.71 -22.26 -12.16
C GLN A 27 -14.87 -21.05 -13.11
N ARG A 28 -14.82 -19.83 -12.59
CA ARG A 28 -14.86 -18.59 -13.39
C ARG A 28 -13.49 -18.16 -13.92
N GLY A 29 -12.41 -18.82 -13.51
CA GLY A 29 -11.05 -18.44 -13.87
C GLY A 29 -10.55 -17.17 -13.17
N CYS A 30 -11.17 -16.75 -12.06
CA CYS A 30 -10.67 -15.62 -11.25
C CYS A 30 -9.39 -16.01 -10.51
N ILE A 31 -9.35 -17.25 -10.02
CA ILE A 31 -8.22 -17.86 -9.33
C ILE A 31 -7.91 -19.24 -9.93
N GLU A 32 -6.67 -19.70 -9.80
CA GLU A 32 -6.24 -21.07 -10.13
C GLU A 32 -5.40 -21.62 -8.97
N LEU A 33 -5.50 -22.92 -8.71
CA LEU A 33 -4.75 -23.60 -7.65
C LEU A 33 -4.00 -24.80 -8.23
N GLU A 34 -2.68 -24.77 -8.12
CA GLU A 34 -1.78 -25.88 -8.40
C GLU A 34 -1.20 -26.42 -7.09
N THR A 35 -1.41 -27.70 -6.79
CA THR A 35 -0.76 -28.35 -5.64
C THR A 35 0.38 -29.24 -6.13
N VAL A 36 1.56 -29.07 -5.54
CA VAL A 36 2.80 -29.69 -5.96
C VAL A 36 3.33 -30.57 -4.83
N ASN A 37 3.41 -31.88 -5.09
CA ASN A 37 3.94 -32.82 -4.10
C ASN A 37 5.48 -32.79 -4.10
N ILE A 38 6.06 -32.32 -3.00
CA ILE A 38 7.52 -32.20 -2.85
C ILE A 38 8.22 -33.57 -3.01
N ARG A 39 7.52 -34.68 -2.70
CA ARG A 39 8.05 -36.04 -2.88
C ARG A 39 8.42 -36.38 -4.31
N ASP A 40 7.79 -35.75 -5.29
CA ASP A 40 8.04 -36.02 -6.71
C ASP A 40 9.37 -35.43 -7.19
N TYR A 41 10.01 -34.59 -6.38
CA TYR A 41 11.28 -33.91 -6.67
C TYR A 41 12.45 -34.50 -5.87
N THR A 42 12.26 -35.68 -5.28
CA THR A 42 13.34 -36.38 -4.58
C THR A 42 14.24 -37.11 -5.56
N GLU A 43 15.55 -37.06 -5.35
CA GLU A 43 16.51 -37.87 -6.14
C GLU A 43 16.52 -39.35 -5.70
N ASN A 44 16.05 -39.64 -4.49
CA ASN A 44 16.05 -41.00 -3.96
C ASN A 44 14.83 -41.80 -4.43
N ARG A 45 15.02 -43.10 -4.67
CA ARG A 45 13.95 -44.01 -5.17
C ARG A 45 12.80 -44.22 -4.19
N HIS A 46 13.00 -43.90 -2.91
CA HIS A 46 12.01 -44.13 -1.85
C HIS A 46 11.12 -42.91 -1.60
N LYS A 47 11.29 -41.82 -2.36
CA LYS A 47 10.58 -40.56 -2.16
C LYS A 47 10.67 -40.01 -0.73
N LYS A 48 11.81 -40.25 -0.06
CA LYS A 48 12.10 -39.72 1.28
C LYS A 48 12.40 -38.22 1.15
N VAL A 49 11.76 -37.40 1.97
CA VAL A 49 11.84 -35.93 1.93
C VAL A 49 12.43 -35.33 3.20
N ASP A 50 12.76 -36.17 4.18
CA ASP A 50 13.13 -35.79 5.53
C ASP A 50 14.39 -36.54 6.02
N ASP A 51 15.12 -35.93 6.95
CA ASP A 51 16.23 -36.57 7.65
C ASP A 51 16.40 -36.07 9.09
N TYR A 52 17.29 -36.72 9.83
CA TYR A 52 17.63 -36.27 11.18
C TYR A 52 18.35 -34.91 11.16
N PRO A 53 18.03 -34.00 12.09
CA PRO A 53 18.73 -32.73 12.19
C PRO A 53 20.19 -32.92 12.65
N TYR A 54 21.10 -32.16 12.04
CA TYR A 54 22.46 -32.00 12.57
C TYR A 54 22.42 -31.31 13.94
N GLY A 55 23.31 -31.70 14.86
CA GLY A 55 23.29 -31.23 16.25
C GLY A 55 22.49 -32.11 17.22
N GLY A 56 21.79 -33.13 16.69
CA GLY A 56 20.92 -33.99 17.49
C GLY A 56 19.57 -33.34 17.82
N GLY A 57 18.71 -34.08 18.52
CA GLY A 57 17.34 -33.66 18.81
C GLY A 57 16.33 -34.78 18.51
N ALA A 58 15.08 -34.56 18.93
CA ALA A 58 13.96 -35.40 18.52
C ALA A 58 13.32 -34.81 17.25
N GLY A 59 12.74 -35.67 16.42
CA GLY A 59 12.04 -35.25 15.20
C GLY A 59 12.87 -35.39 13.92
N MET A 60 12.26 -34.99 12.81
CA MET A 60 12.84 -35.00 11.47
C MET A 60 12.76 -33.60 10.87
N LEU A 61 13.63 -33.29 9.92
CA LEU A 61 13.65 -32.02 9.20
C LEU A 61 13.51 -32.29 7.71
N MET A 62 12.72 -31.50 6.99
CA MET A 62 12.64 -31.63 5.53
C MET A 62 13.97 -31.25 4.88
N GLN A 63 14.41 -32.08 3.94
CA GLN A 63 15.69 -31.92 3.24
C GLN A 63 15.65 -30.76 2.25
N ALA A 64 16.79 -30.07 2.08
CA ALA A 64 16.92 -28.94 1.17
C ALA A 64 16.64 -29.29 -0.31
N GLN A 65 17.18 -30.41 -0.80
CA GLN A 65 17.14 -30.80 -2.22
C GLN A 65 15.72 -30.88 -2.80
N PRO A 66 14.79 -31.70 -2.27
CA PRO A 66 13.48 -31.84 -2.89
C PRO A 66 12.63 -30.56 -2.79
N VAL A 67 12.86 -29.74 -1.76
CA VAL A 67 12.19 -28.44 -1.60
C VAL A 67 12.69 -27.45 -2.66
N PHE A 68 14.00 -27.36 -2.85
CA PHE A 68 14.61 -26.47 -3.84
C PHE A 68 14.13 -26.83 -5.25
N ASP A 69 14.21 -28.11 -5.63
CA ASP A 69 13.84 -28.56 -6.97
C ASP A 69 12.34 -28.38 -7.25
N ALA A 70 11.47 -28.64 -6.27
CA ALA A 70 10.04 -28.36 -6.40
C ALA A 70 9.77 -26.87 -6.64
N CYS A 71 10.46 -25.99 -5.91
CA CYS A 71 10.32 -24.54 -6.04
C CYS A 71 10.86 -24.04 -7.38
N ALA A 72 12.04 -24.50 -7.79
CA ALA A 72 12.65 -24.17 -9.07
C ALA A 72 11.73 -24.58 -10.24
N ALA A 73 11.18 -25.79 -10.21
CA ALA A 73 10.30 -26.27 -11.27
C ALA A 73 9.00 -25.45 -11.38
N VAL A 74 8.43 -25.00 -10.27
CA VAL A 74 7.26 -24.09 -10.28
C VAL A 74 7.64 -22.73 -10.86
N LYS A 75 8.77 -22.15 -10.43
CA LYS A 75 9.27 -20.87 -10.96
C LYS A 75 9.54 -20.94 -12.47
N GLU A 76 10.08 -22.05 -12.97
CA GLU A 76 10.27 -22.30 -14.41
C GLU A 76 8.94 -22.37 -15.16
N ARG A 77 7.93 -23.08 -14.63
CA ARG A 77 6.59 -23.13 -15.24
C ARG A 77 5.94 -21.75 -15.31
N ILE A 78 6.07 -20.95 -14.25
CA ILE A 78 5.58 -19.57 -14.22
C ILE A 78 6.31 -18.72 -15.27
N ALA A 79 7.63 -18.83 -15.36
CA ALA A 79 8.43 -18.10 -16.36
C ALA A 79 8.02 -18.47 -17.80
N ALA A 80 7.82 -19.76 -18.08
CA ALA A 80 7.36 -20.25 -19.38
C ALA A 80 5.93 -19.77 -19.72
N ARG A 81 5.04 -19.70 -18.72
CA ARG A 81 3.70 -19.14 -18.90
C ARG A 81 3.76 -17.65 -19.23
N ARG A 82 4.62 -16.90 -18.55
CA ARG A 82 4.82 -15.45 -18.75
C ARG A 82 5.50 -15.13 -20.09
N SER A 83 6.39 -15.99 -20.60
CA SER A 83 7.07 -15.79 -21.89
C SER A 83 6.20 -16.12 -23.12
N GLY A 84 5.04 -16.76 -22.93
CA GLY A 84 4.07 -17.03 -24.01
C GLY A 84 4.33 -18.29 -24.83
N GLU A 85 5.25 -19.17 -24.42
CA GLU A 85 5.57 -20.44 -25.11
C GLU A 85 4.48 -21.52 -25.06
N GLY A 86 3.25 -21.18 -24.65
CA GLY A 86 2.10 -22.11 -24.58
C GLY A 86 0.77 -21.58 -25.14
N ARG A 87 0.79 -20.46 -25.88
CA ARG A 87 -0.45 -19.78 -26.33
C ARG A 87 -1.22 -20.53 -27.43
N ALA A 88 -0.59 -21.46 -28.15
CA ALA A 88 -1.18 -22.13 -29.30
C ALA A 88 -2.37 -23.05 -28.96
N ASP A 89 -2.42 -23.64 -27.76
CA ASP A 89 -3.43 -24.66 -27.43
C ASP A 89 -4.68 -24.09 -26.70
N ARG A 90 -4.62 -22.84 -26.20
CA ARG A 90 -5.72 -22.24 -25.41
C ARG A 90 -6.66 -21.34 -26.22
N GLU A 91 -6.23 -20.80 -27.36
CA GLU A 91 -7.10 -19.96 -28.20
C GLU A 91 -8.24 -20.77 -28.85
N ALA A 92 -8.06 -22.08 -29.08
CA ALA A 92 -9.10 -22.96 -29.60
C ALA A 92 -10.25 -23.24 -28.59
N ALA A 93 -10.03 -23.06 -27.29
CA ALA A 93 -11.02 -23.35 -26.25
C ALA A 93 -11.86 -22.12 -25.84
N LYS A 94 -11.36 -20.90 -26.08
CA LYS A 94 -12.04 -19.65 -25.71
C LYS A 94 -13.12 -19.20 -26.70
N GLU A 95 -13.11 -19.71 -27.93
CA GLU A 95 -14.13 -19.38 -28.94
C GLU A 95 -15.50 -20.07 -28.71
N ALA A 96 -15.57 -21.05 -27.79
CA ALA A 96 -16.79 -21.83 -27.56
C ALA A 96 -17.73 -21.27 -26.46
N LEU A 97 -17.33 -20.23 -25.71
CA LEU A 97 -18.09 -19.78 -24.53
C LEU A 97 -18.14 -18.24 -24.40
N ALA A 98 -18.59 -17.55 -25.45
CA ALA A 98 -18.86 -16.12 -25.40
C ALA A 98 -20.36 -15.83 -25.59
N THR A 99 -21.08 -15.70 -24.47
CA THR A 99 -22.30 -14.86 -24.41
C THR A 99 -22.24 -13.99 -23.16
N GLU A 100 -22.00 -12.70 -23.43
CA GLU A 100 -22.40 -11.48 -22.71
C GLU A 100 -22.02 -11.30 -21.23
N VAL A 101 -20.91 -10.58 -20.99
CA VAL A 101 -20.76 -9.59 -19.91
C VAL A 101 -20.01 -8.36 -20.49
N PRO A 102 -20.43 -7.11 -20.25
CA PRO A 102 -19.73 -5.94 -20.75
C PRO A 102 -18.41 -5.73 -19.98
N ALA A 103 -17.32 -5.53 -20.72
CA ALA A 103 -16.02 -5.20 -20.15
C ALA A 103 -15.99 -3.73 -19.69
N THR A 104 -15.93 -3.51 -18.38
CA THR A 104 -15.40 -2.28 -17.80
C THR A 104 -13.93 -2.55 -17.45
N GLU A 105 -13.02 -1.81 -18.07
CA GLU A 105 -11.58 -1.89 -17.80
C GLU A 105 -11.29 -1.52 -16.33
N PRO A 106 -10.51 -2.33 -15.59
CA PRO A 106 -10.13 -2.01 -14.23
C PRO A 106 -9.10 -0.87 -14.19
N PRO A 107 -9.09 -0.03 -13.14
CA PRO A 107 -8.11 1.02 -12.97
C PRO A 107 -6.71 0.42 -12.73
N ALA A 108 -5.69 1.06 -13.30
CA ALA A 108 -4.29 0.70 -13.10
C ALA A 108 -3.93 0.77 -11.61
N LYS A 109 -3.47 -0.37 -11.05
CA LYS A 109 -3.08 -0.51 -9.63
C LYS A 109 -1.58 -0.22 -9.47
N GLU A 110 -1.26 0.72 -8.61
CA GLU A 110 0.10 1.06 -8.16
C GLU A 110 0.61 -0.06 -7.22
N ALA A 111 1.64 -0.79 -7.64
CA ALA A 111 2.36 -1.74 -6.80
C ALA A 111 3.64 -1.09 -6.27
N SER A 112 3.82 -1.12 -4.96
CA SER A 112 5.05 -0.73 -4.25
C SER A 112 6.11 -1.81 -4.47
N ALA A 113 6.95 -1.65 -5.50
CA ALA A 113 8.09 -2.53 -5.73
C ALA A 113 9.41 -1.84 -5.36
N LYS A 114 10.12 -2.40 -4.37
CA LYS A 114 11.52 -2.04 -4.10
C LYS A 114 12.38 -2.43 -5.30
N GLY A 115 13.11 -1.44 -5.84
CA GLY A 115 14.24 -1.54 -6.77
C GLY A 115 14.43 -2.84 -7.57
N VAL A 116 13.63 -3.05 -8.62
CA VAL A 116 13.93 -4.03 -9.68
C VAL A 116 14.31 -3.26 -10.97
N PRO A 117 15.40 -3.62 -11.67
CA PRO A 117 15.78 -2.96 -12.91
C PRO A 117 14.69 -3.09 -14.00
N TYR A 118 14.41 -1.98 -14.68
CA TYR A 118 13.33 -1.83 -15.66
C TYR A 118 13.49 -2.83 -16.83
N GLY A 119 12.55 -3.77 -16.95
CA GLY A 119 12.54 -4.83 -17.99
C GLY A 119 12.61 -6.25 -17.43
N ALA A 120 13.00 -6.43 -16.16
CA ALA A 120 12.85 -7.69 -15.45
C ALA A 120 11.49 -7.71 -14.73
N GLN A 121 10.68 -8.74 -14.96
CA GLN A 121 9.49 -9.01 -14.15
C GLN A 121 9.93 -9.20 -12.69
N PRO A 122 9.16 -8.70 -11.70
CA PRO A 122 9.49 -8.93 -10.30
C PRO A 122 9.57 -10.44 -10.01
N PRO A 123 10.50 -10.87 -9.14
CA PRO A 123 10.63 -12.28 -8.77
C PRO A 123 9.32 -12.76 -8.14
N VAL A 124 8.94 -14.01 -8.45
CA VAL A 124 7.75 -14.63 -7.86
C VAL A 124 7.95 -14.77 -6.35
N ARG A 125 6.98 -14.29 -5.57
CA ARG A 125 6.99 -14.42 -4.11
C ARG A 125 6.75 -15.86 -3.68
N VAL A 126 7.58 -16.31 -2.75
CA VAL A 126 7.52 -17.62 -2.09
C VAL A 126 7.29 -17.40 -0.61
N VAL A 127 6.06 -17.68 -0.17
CA VAL A 127 5.58 -17.55 1.20
C VAL A 127 5.84 -18.86 1.94
N TYR A 128 6.79 -18.84 2.87
CA TYR A 128 6.95 -19.92 3.84
C TYR A 128 6.03 -19.66 5.03
N VAL A 129 5.11 -20.59 5.27
CA VAL A 129 4.18 -20.50 6.40
C VAL A 129 4.81 -21.09 7.66
N THR A 130 5.09 -20.22 8.63
CA THR A 130 5.85 -20.56 9.84
C THR A 130 5.43 -19.70 11.03
N PRO A 131 5.40 -20.23 12.27
CA PRO A 131 5.14 -19.41 13.45
C PRO A 131 6.21 -18.35 13.73
N GLN A 132 7.36 -18.39 13.05
CA GLN A 132 8.45 -17.41 13.18
C GLN A 132 8.26 -16.16 12.30
N GLY A 133 7.29 -16.20 11.39
CA GLY A 133 7.04 -15.14 10.43
C GLY A 133 6.21 -13.98 10.98
N GLU A 134 6.06 -12.92 10.18
CA GLU A 134 5.13 -11.84 10.50
C GLU A 134 3.69 -12.37 10.55
N VAL A 135 2.90 -11.89 11.51
CA VAL A 135 1.52 -12.34 11.67
C VAL A 135 0.67 -11.80 10.51
N PHE A 136 0.03 -12.72 9.78
CA PHE A 136 -0.85 -12.45 8.66
C PHE A 136 -1.97 -11.49 9.07
N SER A 137 -2.20 -10.48 8.24
CA SER A 137 -3.16 -9.42 8.48
C SER A 137 -3.99 -9.13 7.23
N GLN A 138 -5.12 -8.43 7.39
CA GLN A 138 -5.97 -8.03 6.27
C GLN A 138 -5.20 -7.22 5.22
N ARG A 139 -4.31 -6.32 5.68
CA ARG A 139 -3.42 -5.54 4.80
C ARG A 139 -2.48 -6.43 4.00
N MET A 140 -1.92 -7.46 4.63
CA MET A 140 -1.05 -8.42 3.93
C MET A 140 -1.85 -9.22 2.88
N ALA A 141 -3.12 -9.54 3.15
CA ALA A 141 -4.00 -10.18 2.17
C ALA A 141 -4.24 -9.30 0.94
N GLU A 142 -4.48 -8.01 1.14
CA GLU A 142 -4.63 -7.01 0.06
C GLU A 142 -3.34 -6.86 -0.77
N GLU A 143 -2.19 -6.82 -0.10
CA GLU A 143 -0.88 -6.73 -0.75
C GLU A 143 -0.61 -7.97 -1.62
N LEU A 144 -0.76 -9.17 -1.05
CA LEU A 144 -0.51 -10.43 -1.75
C LEU A 144 -1.50 -10.66 -2.90
N ALA A 145 -2.73 -10.12 -2.81
CA ALA A 145 -3.72 -10.21 -3.88
C ALA A 145 -3.37 -9.38 -5.13
N ALA A 146 -2.35 -8.52 -5.05
CA ALA A 146 -1.82 -7.79 -6.20
C ALA A 146 -0.89 -8.66 -7.08
N GLU A 147 -0.42 -9.80 -6.57
CA GLU A 147 0.45 -10.70 -7.32
C GLU A 147 -0.32 -11.50 -8.38
N GLU A 148 0.33 -11.75 -9.53
CA GLU A 148 -0.21 -12.66 -10.54
C GLU A 148 -0.05 -14.12 -10.11
N ASP A 149 1.10 -14.44 -9.52
CA ASP A 149 1.48 -15.77 -9.02
C ASP A 149 1.97 -15.68 -7.59
N LEU A 150 1.52 -16.61 -6.75
CA LEU A 150 2.00 -16.74 -5.38
C LEU A 150 2.30 -18.21 -5.07
N ILE A 151 3.50 -18.46 -4.56
CA ILE A 151 3.94 -19.79 -4.14
C ILE A 151 3.85 -19.89 -2.62
N PHE A 152 3.16 -20.89 -2.10
CA PHE A 152 3.16 -21.28 -0.69
C PHE A 152 4.04 -22.50 -0.48
N LEU A 153 4.96 -22.42 0.48
CA LEU A 153 5.79 -23.53 0.92
C LEU A 153 5.28 -24.04 2.28
N CYS A 154 4.71 -25.24 2.31
CA CYS A 154 4.21 -25.87 3.52
C CYS A 154 5.30 -26.74 4.17
N GLY A 155 5.81 -26.29 5.31
CA GLY A 155 6.69 -27.09 6.16
C GLY A 155 5.94 -28.21 6.89
N HIS A 156 6.67 -29.25 7.27
CA HIS A 156 6.20 -30.36 8.11
C HIS A 156 7.33 -30.81 9.04
N TYR A 157 7.02 -31.71 9.97
CA TYR A 157 7.97 -32.19 10.98
C TYR A 157 8.47 -31.02 11.86
N GLU A 158 9.77 -30.92 12.14
CA GLU A 158 10.35 -29.77 12.87
C GLU A 158 10.53 -28.54 11.98
N GLY A 159 10.30 -28.66 10.67
CA GLY A 159 10.48 -27.59 9.69
C GLY A 159 11.27 -28.04 8.46
N ILE A 160 11.91 -27.06 7.82
CA ILE A 160 12.69 -27.21 6.59
C ILE A 160 14.13 -26.77 6.86
N ASP A 161 15.10 -27.40 6.20
CA ASP A 161 16.50 -26.98 6.22
C ASP A 161 16.66 -25.48 5.91
N GLU A 162 17.30 -24.74 6.82
CA GLU A 162 17.41 -23.27 6.73
C GLU A 162 18.05 -22.79 5.42
N ARG A 163 18.99 -23.55 4.87
CA ARG A 163 19.74 -23.13 3.66
C ARG A 163 18.85 -23.01 2.44
N VAL A 164 17.84 -23.87 2.31
CA VAL A 164 16.89 -23.74 1.20
C VAL A 164 15.91 -22.59 1.45
N LEU A 165 15.57 -22.31 2.71
CA LEU A 165 14.72 -21.18 3.05
C LEU A 165 15.39 -19.86 2.67
N GLU A 166 16.66 -19.66 3.07
CA GLU A 166 17.47 -18.49 2.71
C GLU A 166 17.61 -18.27 1.19
N GLU A 167 17.57 -19.35 0.41
CA GLU A 167 17.72 -19.31 -1.05
C GLU A 167 16.40 -19.02 -1.78
N VAL A 168 15.28 -19.60 -1.34
CA VAL A 168 14.03 -19.60 -2.14
C VAL A 168 12.91 -18.75 -1.59
N VAL A 169 12.87 -18.52 -0.27
CA VAL A 169 11.76 -17.87 0.43
C VAL A 169 11.91 -16.36 0.37
N THR A 170 10.82 -15.67 0.05
CA THR A 170 10.76 -14.21 0.07
C THR A 170 10.05 -13.68 1.30
N ASP A 171 9.10 -14.45 1.82
CA ASP A 171 8.19 -14.01 2.88
C ASP A 171 8.01 -15.12 3.91
N TYR A 172 8.30 -14.83 5.19
CA TYR A 172 8.02 -15.71 6.31
C TYR A 172 6.75 -15.21 6.98
N VAL A 173 5.68 -16.02 6.97
CA VAL A 173 4.36 -15.57 7.45
C VAL A 173 3.76 -16.56 8.45
N SER A 174 3.29 -16.03 9.57
CA SER A 174 2.56 -16.75 10.61
C SER A 174 1.06 -16.47 10.51
N ILE A 175 0.19 -17.43 10.84
CA ILE A 175 -1.26 -17.18 11.02
C ILE A 175 -1.64 -16.93 12.49
N GLY A 176 -0.65 -16.85 13.38
CA GLY A 176 -0.81 -16.50 14.79
C GLY A 176 0.12 -17.26 15.72
N ASP A 177 0.08 -16.91 17.01
CA ASP A 177 1.01 -17.38 18.03
C ASP A 177 0.63 -18.75 18.59
N TYR A 178 0.66 -19.77 17.73
CA TYR A 178 0.40 -21.17 18.05
C TYR A 178 1.11 -22.10 17.05
N VAL A 179 1.24 -23.38 17.40
CA VAL A 179 1.96 -24.38 16.58
C VAL A 179 0.97 -25.37 15.96
N LEU A 180 1.15 -25.66 14.67
CA LEU A 180 0.40 -26.65 13.91
C LEU A 180 1.34 -27.77 13.42
N THR A 181 0.76 -28.89 12.97
CA THR A 181 1.54 -30.04 12.48
C THR A 181 2.17 -29.84 11.11
N GLY A 182 1.68 -28.86 10.34
CA GLY A 182 2.13 -28.56 9.00
C GLY A 182 1.57 -27.25 8.45
N GLY A 183 2.13 -26.81 7.33
CA GLY A 183 1.79 -25.55 6.68
C GLY A 183 0.50 -25.54 5.85
N GLU A 184 -0.17 -26.68 5.67
CA GLU A 184 -1.33 -26.78 4.76
C GLU A 184 -2.52 -25.94 5.24
N LEU A 185 -2.85 -25.99 6.54
CA LEU A 185 -3.92 -25.19 7.11
C LEU A 185 -3.62 -23.68 7.02
N PRO A 186 -2.43 -23.18 7.41
CA PRO A 186 -2.03 -21.80 7.18
C PRO A 186 -2.15 -21.35 5.72
N ALA A 187 -1.65 -22.15 4.77
CA ALA A 187 -1.72 -21.82 3.35
C ALA A 187 -3.18 -21.69 2.90
N MET A 188 -4.07 -22.61 3.30
CA MET A 188 -5.50 -22.52 2.95
C MET A 188 -6.18 -21.29 3.57
N VAL A 189 -5.88 -20.95 4.83
CA VAL A 189 -6.41 -19.75 5.49
C VAL A 189 -5.99 -18.49 4.74
N MET A 190 -4.71 -18.39 4.37
CA MET A 190 -4.19 -17.25 3.63
C MET A 190 -4.78 -17.18 2.21
N ILE A 191 -4.83 -18.30 1.48
CA ILE A 191 -5.41 -18.34 0.13
C ILE A 191 -6.88 -17.91 0.14
N ASP A 192 -7.68 -18.34 1.12
CA ASP A 192 -9.06 -17.89 1.26
C ASP A 192 -9.16 -16.37 1.42
N ALA A 193 -8.43 -15.81 2.39
CA ALA A 193 -8.44 -14.38 2.67
C ALA A 193 -7.95 -13.54 1.49
N ILE A 194 -6.85 -13.95 0.84
CA ILE A 194 -6.27 -13.28 -0.34
C ILE A 194 -7.24 -13.35 -1.52
N SER A 195 -7.85 -14.51 -1.77
CA SER A 195 -8.78 -14.70 -2.90
C SER A 195 -9.97 -13.75 -2.83
N ARG A 196 -10.45 -13.41 -1.63
CA ARG A 196 -11.57 -12.46 -1.45
C ARG A 196 -11.24 -11.05 -1.98
N MET A 197 -9.96 -10.69 -2.01
CA MET A 197 -9.47 -9.39 -2.51
C MET A 197 -9.24 -9.39 -4.03
N VAL A 198 -9.28 -10.57 -4.68
CA VAL A 198 -9.10 -10.71 -6.13
C VAL A 198 -10.38 -10.29 -6.87
N PRO A 199 -10.28 -9.38 -7.86
CA PRO A 199 -11.44 -8.96 -8.65
C PRO A 199 -12.21 -10.13 -9.26
N GLY A 200 -13.54 -10.11 -9.15
CA GLY A 200 -14.44 -11.13 -9.69
C GLY A 200 -14.72 -12.32 -8.76
N VAL A 201 -14.02 -12.45 -7.64
CA VAL A 201 -14.28 -13.51 -6.65
C VAL A 201 -15.57 -13.24 -5.86
N LEU A 202 -15.70 -12.05 -5.28
CA LEU A 202 -16.92 -11.59 -4.63
C LEU A 202 -17.87 -10.95 -5.65
N LYS A 203 -19.17 -11.25 -5.55
CA LYS A 203 -20.21 -10.74 -6.48
C LYS A 203 -20.71 -9.34 -6.15
N ASN A 204 -20.64 -8.95 -4.88
CA ASN A 204 -21.19 -7.70 -4.38
C ASN A 204 -20.06 -6.90 -3.73
N GLU A 205 -19.63 -5.82 -4.39
CA GLU A 205 -18.61 -4.91 -3.87
C GLU A 205 -19.02 -4.34 -2.50
N GLU A 206 -20.32 -4.03 -2.30
CA GLU A 206 -20.86 -3.53 -1.02
C GLU A 206 -20.66 -4.49 0.17
N SER A 207 -20.60 -5.82 -0.06
CA SER A 207 -20.41 -6.78 1.05
C SER A 207 -18.98 -6.76 1.57
N ALA A 208 -18.02 -6.45 0.72
CA ALA A 208 -16.62 -6.32 1.10
C ALA A 208 -16.30 -4.95 1.70
N GLU A 209 -17.23 -3.98 1.68
CA GLU A 209 -17.06 -2.58 2.13
C GLU A 209 -17.42 -2.31 3.60
N THR A 210 -18.01 -3.30 4.30
CA THR A 210 -18.41 -3.13 5.71
C THR A 210 -17.97 -4.28 6.60
N GLU A 211 -16.87 -4.94 6.25
CA GLU A 211 -16.37 -6.09 6.99
C GLU A 211 -15.47 -5.69 8.17
N SER A 212 -15.29 -6.64 9.09
CA SER A 212 -14.31 -6.46 10.16
C SER A 212 -12.92 -6.18 9.58
N PHE A 213 -12.18 -5.28 10.23
CA PHE A 213 -10.80 -4.86 9.93
C PHE A 213 -10.63 -3.90 8.75
N GLN A 214 -11.62 -3.73 7.87
CA GLN A 214 -11.48 -2.83 6.72
C GLN A 214 -11.26 -1.36 7.13
N ASP A 215 -12.06 -0.86 8.07
CA ASP A 215 -11.89 0.47 8.65
C ASP A 215 -11.14 0.44 10.00
N GLY A 216 -10.50 -0.69 10.33
CA GLY A 216 -9.89 -0.89 11.65
C GLY A 216 -10.88 -1.14 12.79
N LEU A 217 -12.15 -1.41 12.47
CA LEU A 217 -13.20 -1.77 13.41
C LEU A 217 -13.69 -3.22 13.20
N LEU A 218 -14.28 -3.82 14.23
CA LEU A 218 -15.06 -5.05 14.13
C LEU A 218 -16.46 -4.75 13.59
N GLU A 219 -17.02 -5.67 12.81
CA GLU A 219 -18.36 -5.53 12.26
C GLU A 219 -19.44 -5.43 13.35
N TYR A 220 -20.51 -4.68 13.07
CA TYR A 220 -21.69 -4.52 13.92
C TYR A 220 -22.50 -5.84 14.05
N PRO A 221 -23.46 -5.96 15.01
CA PRO A 221 -24.29 -7.16 15.10
C PRO A 221 -25.22 -7.28 13.89
N GLN A 222 -25.22 -8.48 13.28
CA GLN A 222 -26.13 -8.84 12.22
C GLN A 222 -27.38 -9.52 12.78
N TYR A 223 -28.53 -9.26 12.16
CA TYR A 223 -29.82 -9.85 12.51
C TYR A 223 -30.51 -10.33 11.24
N THR A 224 -31.25 -11.42 11.35
CA THR A 224 -32.07 -11.96 10.26
C THR A 224 -33.43 -12.37 10.79
N ARG A 225 -34.32 -12.78 9.88
CA ARG A 225 -35.65 -13.29 10.23
C ARG A 225 -35.53 -14.55 11.09
N PRO A 226 -36.45 -14.78 12.05
CA PRO A 226 -37.64 -13.97 12.36
C PRO A 226 -37.35 -12.73 13.23
N GLU A 227 -38.28 -11.77 13.26
CA GLU A 227 -38.13 -10.51 14.02
C GLU A 227 -38.00 -10.72 15.54
N ILE A 228 -38.69 -11.72 16.10
CA ILE A 228 -38.62 -12.08 17.51
C ILE A 228 -38.18 -13.54 17.61
N TRP A 229 -37.07 -13.77 18.30
CA TRP A 229 -36.54 -15.11 18.57
C TRP A 229 -36.27 -15.27 20.08
N HIS A 230 -36.94 -16.24 20.72
CA HIS A 230 -36.96 -16.43 22.18
C HIS A 230 -37.23 -15.14 22.98
N GLY A 231 -38.21 -14.34 22.53
CA GLY A 231 -38.55 -13.07 23.18
C GLY A 231 -37.54 -11.94 22.97
N ARG A 232 -36.47 -12.17 22.19
CA ARG A 232 -35.50 -11.13 21.81
C ARG A 232 -35.90 -10.55 20.46
N GLN A 233 -36.21 -9.26 20.45
CA GLN A 233 -36.59 -8.53 19.24
C GLN A 233 -35.34 -8.01 18.52
N VAL A 234 -35.37 -8.03 17.18
CA VAL A 234 -34.42 -7.28 16.35
C VAL A 234 -34.49 -5.79 16.71
N PRO A 235 -33.37 -5.05 16.80
CA PRO A 235 -33.38 -3.61 17.07
C PRO A 235 -34.34 -2.87 16.13
N SER A 236 -35.29 -2.13 16.70
CA SER A 236 -36.36 -1.46 15.93
C SER A 236 -35.84 -0.52 14.85
N ILE A 237 -34.66 0.05 15.03
CA ILE A 237 -33.98 0.88 14.03
C ILE A 237 -33.70 0.13 12.73
N LEU A 238 -33.38 -1.17 12.81
CA LEU A 238 -33.16 -2.02 11.63
C LEU A 238 -34.45 -2.36 10.88
N LEU A 239 -35.60 -2.17 11.53
CA LEU A 239 -36.92 -2.37 10.95
C LEU A 239 -37.52 -1.07 10.37
N SER A 240 -36.83 0.06 10.55
CA SER A 240 -37.37 1.39 10.23
C SER A 240 -37.34 1.76 8.73
N GLY A 241 -36.51 1.09 7.94
CA GLY A 241 -36.24 1.44 6.54
C GLY A 241 -35.42 2.73 6.35
N ASP A 242 -34.99 3.40 7.43
CA ASP A 242 -34.19 4.63 7.36
C ASP A 242 -32.70 4.29 7.22
N HIS A 243 -32.22 4.23 5.97
CA HIS A 243 -30.85 3.85 5.66
C HIS A 243 -29.78 4.72 6.36
N ALA A 244 -30.04 6.02 6.54
CA ALA A 244 -29.09 6.91 7.20
C ALA A 244 -28.97 6.61 8.70
N LYS A 245 -30.11 6.41 9.38
CA LYS A 245 -30.11 6.02 10.79
C LYS A 245 -29.55 4.62 11.01
N VAL A 246 -29.85 3.69 10.10
CA VAL A 246 -29.27 2.33 10.14
C VAL A 246 -27.75 2.40 9.98
N GLY A 247 -27.23 3.17 9.02
CA GLY A 247 -25.80 3.37 8.84
C GLY A 247 -25.13 3.95 10.09
N LYS A 248 -25.72 4.98 10.69
CA LYS A 248 -25.23 5.56 11.95
C LYS A 248 -25.22 4.54 13.09
N TRP A 249 -26.32 3.80 13.26
CA TRP A 249 -26.42 2.77 14.29
C TRP A 249 -25.37 1.65 14.08
N ARG A 250 -25.14 1.23 12.84
CA ARG A 250 -24.13 0.22 12.49
C ARG A 250 -22.74 0.68 12.92
N LEU A 251 -22.36 1.92 12.59
CA LEU A 251 -21.08 2.49 13.01
C LEU A 251 -20.96 2.54 14.54
N GLU A 252 -21.98 3.06 15.24
CA GLU A 252 -21.98 3.14 16.70
C GLU A 252 -21.81 1.75 17.36
N GLN A 253 -22.47 0.72 16.84
CA GLN A 253 -22.33 -0.65 17.35
C GLN A 253 -20.96 -1.28 17.02
N SER A 254 -20.42 -0.97 15.84
CA SER A 254 -19.09 -1.40 15.41
C SER A 254 -18.01 -0.81 16.32
N GLU A 255 -18.07 0.50 16.59
CA GLU A 255 -17.17 1.19 17.53
C GLU A 255 -17.28 0.61 18.94
N GLU A 256 -18.49 0.46 19.48
CA GLU A 256 -18.69 -0.08 20.82
C GLU A 256 -18.16 -1.53 20.94
N ARG A 257 -18.47 -2.38 19.97
CA ARG A 257 -17.97 -3.76 19.95
C ARG A 257 -16.45 -3.80 19.88
N THR A 258 -15.86 -2.96 19.04
CA THR A 258 -14.39 -2.89 18.90
C THR A 258 -13.78 -2.43 20.21
N ARG A 259 -14.31 -1.35 20.81
CA ARG A 259 -13.88 -0.84 22.12
C ARG A 259 -13.92 -1.91 23.21
N GLN A 260 -14.96 -2.75 23.23
CA GLN A 260 -15.12 -3.81 24.22
C GLN A 260 -14.23 -5.03 23.96
N ARG A 261 -14.09 -5.48 22.70
CA ARG A 261 -13.48 -6.78 22.36
C ARG A 261 -12.05 -6.68 21.84
N ARG A 262 -11.71 -5.56 21.21
CA ARG A 262 -10.41 -5.25 20.61
C ARG A 262 -10.05 -3.78 20.87
N PRO A 263 -9.84 -3.42 22.16
CA PRO A 263 -9.51 -2.04 22.55
C PRO A 263 -8.24 -1.52 21.86
N ASP A 264 -7.32 -2.42 21.48
CA ASP A 264 -6.15 -2.14 20.67
C ASP A 264 -6.51 -1.58 19.28
N LEU A 265 -7.48 -2.20 18.59
CA LEU A 265 -7.96 -1.73 17.30
C LEU A 265 -8.72 -0.41 17.42
N TYR A 266 -9.56 -0.28 18.47
CA TYR A 266 -10.30 0.95 18.71
C TYR A 266 -9.37 2.13 19.03
N GLU A 267 -8.29 1.91 19.78
CA GLU A 267 -7.28 2.94 20.05
C GLU A 267 -6.61 3.39 18.74
N ALA A 268 -6.21 2.46 17.87
CA ALA A 268 -5.65 2.77 16.56
C ALA A 268 -6.63 3.53 15.65
N TYR A 269 -7.90 3.11 15.62
CA TYR A 269 -8.98 3.77 14.87
C TYR A 269 -9.20 5.21 15.37
N SER A 270 -9.48 5.38 16.67
CA SER A 270 -9.81 6.68 17.27
C SER A 270 -8.65 7.68 17.25
N ARG A 271 -7.41 7.19 17.15
CA ARG A 271 -6.21 8.03 17.03
C ARG A 271 -6.21 8.85 15.73
N LYS A 272 -6.70 8.28 14.62
CA LYS A 272 -6.81 9.00 13.34
C LYS A 272 -7.76 10.20 13.48
N ASP A 273 -8.92 10.01 14.09
CA ASP A 273 -9.89 11.08 14.33
C ASP A 273 -9.35 12.17 15.25
N ARG A 274 -8.64 11.79 16.32
CA ARG A 274 -7.95 12.75 17.20
C ARG A 274 -6.90 13.56 16.43
N ALA A 275 -6.11 12.92 15.58
CA ALA A 275 -5.13 13.62 14.75
C ALA A 275 -5.81 14.61 13.80
N VAL A 276 -6.82 14.17 13.05
CA VAL A 276 -7.57 15.03 12.12
C VAL A 276 -8.22 16.19 12.85
N SER A 277 -8.81 15.94 14.03
CA SER A 277 -9.42 16.97 14.88
C SER A 277 -8.40 18.02 15.33
N TRP A 278 -7.23 17.59 15.82
CA TRP A 278 -6.14 18.50 16.22
C TRP A 278 -5.63 19.33 15.05
N LEU A 279 -5.23 18.67 13.95
CA LEU A 279 -4.64 19.32 12.77
C LEU A 279 -5.64 20.25 12.08
N SER A 280 -6.93 19.94 12.12
CA SER A 280 -7.98 20.76 11.52
C SER A 280 -8.21 22.11 12.21
N LYS A 281 -7.61 22.35 13.39
CA LYS A 281 -7.61 23.68 14.02
C LYS A 281 -6.87 24.72 13.17
N ASP A 282 -5.85 24.29 12.43
CA ASP A 282 -5.17 25.10 11.41
C ASP A 282 -4.91 24.24 10.16
N ARG A 283 -5.96 24.08 9.34
CA ARG A 283 -5.91 23.23 8.14
C ARG A 283 -4.89 23.70 7.12
N LEU A 284 -4.64 25.01 7.02
CA LEU A 284 -3.73 25.54 6.00
C LEU A 284 -2.29 25.21 6.37
N SER A 285 -1.95 25.34 7.65
CA SER A 285 -0.61 25.03 8.13
C SER A 285 -0.33 23.54 8.26
N HIS A 286 -1.32 22.64 8.24
CA HIS A 286 -1.12 21.18 8.41
C HIS A 286 -1.60 20.33 7.23
N MET A 287 -1.62 20.87 6.00
CA MET A 287 -2.14 20.11 4.86
C MET A 287 -1.25 18.91 4.49
N ASP A 288 0.06 19.10 4.55
CA ASP A 288 1.10 18.05 4.52
C ASP A 288 0.84 16.87 5.46
N MET A 289 0.21 17.09 6.61
CA MET A 289 -0.15 16.02 7.55
C MET A 289 -1.56 15.45 7.30
N LEU A 290 -2.51 16.31 6.92
CA LEU A 290 -3.91 15.92 6.71
C LEU A 290 -4.09 15.06 5.45
N GLU A 291 -3.41 15.36 4.34
CA GLU A 291 -3.58 14.61 3.10
C GLU A 291 -3.04 13.17 3.17
N PRO A 292 -1.84 12.89 3.72
CA PRO A 292 -1.38 11.52 3.94
C PRO A 292 -2.32 10.69 4.82
N ILE A 293 -2.93 11.28 5.86
CA ILE A 293 -3.94 10.60 6.68
C ILE A 293 -5.17 10.26 5.82
N ARG A 294 -5.71 11.22 5.05
CA ARG A 294 -6.88 11.01 4.19
C ARG A 294 -6.65 9.99 3.08
N ARG A 295 -5.43 9.97 2.52
CA ARG A 295 -5.00 9.02 1.49
C ARG A 295 -4.67 7.64 2.07
N GLY A 296 -4.75 7.48 3.39
CA GLY A 296 -4.42 6.24 4.10
C GLY A 296 -2.94 5.90 4.08
N GLN A 297 -2.05 6.84 3.75
CA GLN A 297 -0.59 6.64 3.57
C GLN A 297 0.20 6.86 4.85
N ALA A 298 -0.33 7.65 5.78
CA ALA A 298 0.31 7.92 7.06
C ALA A 298 -0.08 6.91 8.14
N ASP A 299 0.92 6.44 8.88
CA ASP A 299 0.72 5.80 10.17
C ASP A 299 0.64 6.89 11.24
N VAL A 300 -0.52 7.05 11.88
CA VAL A 300 -0.65 7.94 13.02
C VAL A 300 -0.05 7.25 14.23
N ILE A 301 1.18 7.59 14.57
CA ILE A 301 1.92 6.98 15.68
C ILE A 301 1.35 7.43 17.01
N ARG A 302 1.09 8.74 17.14
CA ARG A 302 0.54 9.32 18.37
C ARG A 302 -0.34 10.52 18.05
N ALA A 303 -1.49 10.61 18.71
CA ALA A 303 -2.39 11.76 18.63
C ALA A 303 -3.08 11.96 19.97
N GLU A 304 -2.76 13.06 20.63
CA GLU A 304 -3.29 13.41 21.94
C GLU A 304 -3.56 14.91 22.04
N GLU A 305 -4.13 15.35 23.16
CA GLU A 305 -4.36 16.77 23.38
C GLU A 305 -3.02 17.51 23.40
N GLY A 306 -2.79 18.37 22.41
CA GLY A 306 -1.55 19.14 22.30
C GLY A 306 -0.61 18.68 21.18
N GLY A 307 -0.80 17.52 20.55
CA GLY A 307 0.13 17.13 19.50
C GLY A 307 -0.18 15.86 18.71
N VAL A 308 0.44 15.78 17.53
CA VAL A 308 0.31 14.69 16.58
C VAL A 308 1.69 14.33 16.03
N LEU A 309 1.96 13.03 15.99
CA LEU A 309 3.08 12.42 15.29
C LEU A 309 2.56 11.41 14.28
N LEU A 310 3.05 11.51 13.05
CA LEU A 310 2.78 10.54 12.00
C LEU A 310 4.04 10.20 11.22
N HIS A 311 4.05 9.02 10.63
CA HIS A 311 5.07 8.56 9.71
C HIS A 311 4.42 8.32 8.35
N ASP A 312 4.87 9.07 7.33
CA ASP A 312 4.40 8.88 5.97
C ASP A 312 5.16 7.71 5.33
N ARG A 313 4.47 6.59 5.11
CA ARG A 313 5.13 5.35 4.66
C ARG A 313 5.83 5.48 3.30
N PRO A 314 5.23 6.14 2.28
CA PRO A 314 5.87 6.27 0.98
C PRO A 314 7.17 7.09 1.04
N SER A 315 7.15 8.27 1.68
CA SER A 315 8.31 9.16 1.72
C SER A 315 9.29 8.87 2.86
N GLY A 316 8.90 8.08 3.86
CA GLY A 316 9.68 7.84 5.09
C GLY A 316 9.74 9.06 6.03
N VAL A 317 8.93 10.09 5.77
CA VAL A 317 8.99 11.36 6.52
C VAL A 317 8.25 11.24 7.84
N TRP A 318 8.93 11.65 8.91
CA TRP A 318 8.32 11.87 10.22
C TRP A 318 7.74 13.28 10.31
N MET A 319 6.42 13.40 10.43
CA MET A 319 5.74 14.69 10.52
C MET A 319 5.22 14.96 11.93
N LEU A 320 5.52 16.15 12.45
CA LEU A 320 5.25 16.51 13.85
C LEU A 320 4.57 17.87 13.98
N SER A 321 3.52 17.93 14.79
CA SER A 321 2.92 19.19 15.25
C SER A 321 2.62 19.10 16.74
N ALA A 322 3.10 20.07 17.54
CA ALA A 322 3.00 20.11 18.99
C ALA A 322 2.65 21.52 19.49
N SER A 323 1.89 21.61 20.58
CA SER A 323 1.51 22.87 21.23
C SER A 323 2.67 23.54 21.95
N ASP A 324 3.60 22.73 22.46
CA ASP A 324 4.70 23.14 23.32
C ASP A 324 5.87 22.13 23.25
N ALA A 325 7.01 22.54 23.81
CA ALA A 325 8.25 21.76 23.77
C ALA A 325 8.15 20.43 24.53
N ASP A 326 7.44 20.38 25.65
CA ASP A 326 7.27 19.16 26.45
C ASP A 326 6.50 18.10 25.65
N MET A 327 5.43 18.52 24.97
CA MET A 327 4.71 17.67 24.03
C MET A 327 5.60 17.23 22.88
N GLY A 328 6.36 18.16 22.30
CA GLY A 328 7.34 17.85 21.27
C GLY A 328 8.31 16.74 21.67
N GLU A 329 8.90 16.83 22.87
CA GLU A 329 9.84 15.83 23.39
C GLU A 329 9.20 14.46 23.64
N ARG A 330 7.93 14.43 24.09
CA ARG A 330 7.17 13.19 24.21
C ARG A 330 6.97 12.53 22.85
N LEU A 331 6.50 13.28 21.86
CA LEU A 331 6.27 12.74 20.52
C LEU A 331 7.58 12.24 19.89
N LEU A 332 8.66 13.02 19.96
CA LEU A 332 9.98 12.61 19.46
C LEU A 332 10.52 11.33 20.14
N SER A 333 9.99 10.94 21.31
CA SER A 333 10.43 9.71 22.01
C SER A 333 9.88 8.42 21.42
N GLU A 334 8.82 8.53 20.61
CA GLU A 334 8.23 7.40 19.88
C GLU A 334 9.02 7.04 18.60
N ILE A 335 9.91 7.93 18.16
CA ILE A 335 10.69 7.73 16.94
C ILE A 335 11.88 6.80 17.23
N PRO A 336 12.07 5.71 16.46
CA PRO A 336 13.17 4.77 16.66
C PRO A 336 14.55 5.45 16.65
N ARG A 337 15.46 4.95 17.49
CA ARG A 337 16.86 5.39 17.50
C ARG A 337 17.69 4.52 16.57
N GLY A 338 18.66 5.13 15.89
CA GLY A 338 19.67 4.41 15.10
C GLY A 338 19.37 4.25 13.61
N GLU A 339 18.24 4.77 13.14
CA GLU A 339 17.98 4.89 11.70
C GLU A 339 18.87 5.97 11.09
N LYS A 340 19.54 5.64 9.97
CA LYS A 340 20.55 6.51 9.35
C LYS A 340 19.96 7.61 8.48
N GLU A 341 18.72 7.42 8.00
CA GLU A 341 18.07 8.25 6.98
C GLU A 341 16.73 8.80 7.48
N LEU A 342 16.75 9.43 8.66
CA LEU A 342 15.55 10.09 9.21
C LEU A 342 15.35 11.47 8.56
N LEU A 343 14.17 11.67 7.98
CA LEU A 343 13.71 12.95 7.44
C LEU A 343 12.51 13.45 8.24
N PHE A 344 12.51 14.74 8.59
CA PHE A 344 11.48 15.34 9.41
C PHE A 344 10.80 16.51 8.71
N ALA A 345 9.49 16.66 8.94
CA ALA A 345 8.70 17.84 8.59
C ALA A 345 7.94 18.32 9.84
N VAL A 346 8.38 19.44 10.43
CA VAL A 346 7.84 19.91 11.72
C VAL A 346 7.27 21.31 11.66
N HIS A 347 6.23 21.58 12.46
CA HIS A 347 5.42 22.81 12.39
C HIS A 347 5.79 23.86 13.44
N GLN A 348 6.73 23.56 14.35
CA GLN A 348 7.20 24.45 15.41
C GLN A 348 8.73 24.50 15.44
N ASP A 349 9.28 25.69 15.65
CA ASP A 349 10.72 25.96 15.65
C ASP A 349 11.45 25.30 16.83
N PHE A 350 10.82 25.22 18.01
CA PHE A 350 11.40 24.58 19.20
C PHE A 350 11.74 23.09 18.98
N LEU A 351 11.19 22.44 17.95
CA LEU A 351 11.48 21.05 17.62
C LEU A 351 12.82 20.88 16.91
N VAL A 352 13.32 21.94 16.25
CA VAL A 352 14.54 21.89 15.44
C VAL A 352 15.75 21.51 16.29
N GLU A 353 15.94 22.18 17.43
CA GLU A 353 17.06 21.91 18.35
C GLU A 353 16.94 20.52 18.99
N SER A 354 15.72 20.12 19.37
CA SER A 354 15.46 18.79 19.92
C SER A 354 15.79 17.67 18.95
N ILE A 355 15.48 17.85 17.66
CA ILE A 355 15.77 16.89 16.59
C ILE A 355 17.27 16.79 16.34
N ASP A 356 17.99 17.91 16.26
CA ASP A 356 19.46 17.91 16.11
C ASP A 356 20.12 17.16 17.28
N ARG A 357 19.73 17.50 18.51
CA ARG A 357 20.26 16.87 19.72
C ARG A 357 20.03 15.36 19.78
N ARG A 358 18.86 14.87 19.34
CA ARG A 358 18.49 13.44 19.44
C ARG A 358 18.94 12.60 18.24
N PHE A 359 18.84 13.15 17.03
CA PHE A 359 18.98 12.40 15.78
C PHE A 359 20.16 12.90 14.92
N HIS A 360 20.86 13.95 15.36
CA HIS A 360 21.99 14.56 14.67
C HIS A 360 21.61 15.02 13.25
N ARG A 361 20.39 15.57 13.12
CA ARG A 361 19.85 16.15 11.89
C ARG A 361 19.78 17.66 12.02
N ASN A 362 20.60 18.35 11.24
CA ASN A 362 20.82 19.79 11.39
C ASN A 362 20.69 20.56 10.07
N ARG A 363 20.42 19.90 8.95
CA ARG A 363 20.13 20.58 7.68
C ARG A 363 18.67 20.98 7.68
N VAL A 364 18.41 22.26 7.90
CA VAL A 364 17.06 22.80 8.03
C VAL A 364 16.70 23.64 6.80
N ASN A 365 15.59 23.31 6.16
CA ASN A 365 14.97 24.15 5.14
C ASN A 365 13.61 24.66 5.64
N VAL A 366 13.44 25.98 5.67
CA VAL A 366 12.21 26.62 6.15
C VAL A 366 11.31 26.94 4.96
N CYS A 367 10.02 26.60 5.09
CA CYS A 367 9.02 26.88 4.07
C CYS A 367 7.66 27.24 4.68
N ARG A 368 6.73 27.62 3.82
CA ARG A 368 5.30 27.80 4.15
C ARG A 368 4.43 26.99 3.22
N GLN A 369 3.35 26.44 3.76
CA GLN A 369 2.36 25.76 2.93
C GLN A 369 1.49 26.76 2.17
N ALA A 370 1.16 26.44 0.93
CA ALA A 370 0.10 27.08 0.18
C ALA A 370 -0.90 26.03 -0.28
N VAL A 371 -2.19 26.29 -0.08
CA VAL A 371 -3.25 25.30 -0.25
C VAL A 371 -4.33 25.81 -1.20
N TYR A 372 -4.69 24.99 -2.18
CA TYR A 372 -5.82 25.25 -3.06
C TYR A 372 -7.13 24.86 -2.38
N THR A 373 -7.97 25.85 -2.06
CA THR A 373 -9.19 25.65 -1.25
C THR A 373 -10.49 25.62 -2.07
N ARG A 374 -10.41 25.76 -3.39
CA ARG A 374 -11.56 25.74 -4.29
C ARG A 374 -11.80 24.34 -4.82
N LYS A 375 -13.05 24.01 -5.14
CA LYS A 375 -13.41 22.72 -5.75
C LYS A 375 -13.28 22.73 -7.28
N THR A 376 -13.42 23.90 -7.88
CA THR A 376 -13.28 24.09 -9.32
C THR A 376 -11.80 24.27 -9.67
N PRO A 377 -11.31 23.68 -10.77
CA PRO A 377 -9.94 23.91 -11.22
C PRO A 377 -9.70 25.39 -11.59
N PRO A 378 -8.44 25.85 -11.59
CA PRO A 378 -8.07 27.14 -12.17
C PRO A 378 -8.44 27.20 -13.66
N ALA A 379 -8.52 28.41 -14.21
CA ALA A 379 -8.85 28.61 -15.63
C ALA A 379 -7.91 27.81 -16.55
N PRO A 380 -8.38 27.31 -17.70
CA PRO A 380 -7.60 26.44 -18.57
C PRO A 380 -6.26 27.07 -18.96
N ASP A 381 -5.28 26.17 -19.02
CA ASP A 381 -3.92 26.32 -19.53
C ASP A 381 -3.89 27.20 -20.79
N GLY A 382 -2.98 28.18 -20.80
CA GLY A 382 -2.86 29.22 -21.84
C GLY A 382 -2.42 28.73 -23.23
N GLY A 383 -3.01 27.65 -23.74
CA GLY A 383 -2.73 27.02 -25.03
C GLY A 383 -1.58 26.00 -25.02
N PHE A 384 -1.06 25.62 -23.84
CA PHE A 384 0.01 24.64 -23.73
C PHE A 384 -0.54 23.21 -23.71
N MET A 385 0.14 22.30 -24.40
CA MET A 385 -0.19 20.86 -24.33
C MET A 385 0.64 20.21 -23.22
N VAL A 386 0.00 19.92 -22.10
CA VAL A 386 0.63 19.19 -20.99
C VAL A 386 0.42 17.68 -21.19
N ARG A 387 1.49 16.90 -21.05
CA ARG A 387 1.45 15.43 -21.17
C ARG A 387 2.11 14.75 -19.95
N PRO A 388 1.72 13.50 -19.63
CA PRO A 388 2.49 12.67 -18.70
C PRO A 388 3.93 12.47 -19.20
N LEU A 389 4.88 12.44 -18.27
CA LEU A 389 6.25 12.03 -18.58
C LEU A 389 6.37 10.50 -18.62
N THR A 390 7.36 10.04 -19.36
CA THR A 390 7.70 8.62 -19.54
C THR A 390 9.16 8.38 -19.19
N ALA A 391 9.60 7.12 -19.14
CA ALA A 391 11.00 6.78 -18.90
C ALA A 391 11.98 7.43 -19.90
N ARG A 392 11.51 7.81 -21.09
CA ARG A 392 12.31 8.53 -22.11
C ARG A 392 12.65 9.96 -21.69
N ASP A 393 11.86 10.55 -20.81
CA ASP A 393 12.03 11.92 -20.32
C ASP A 393 12.97 11.98 -19.09
N ALA A 394 13.30 10.84 -18.48
CA ALA A 394 13.98 10.76 -17.19
C ALA A 394 15.36 11.43 -17.19
N ASP A 395 16.14 11.27 -18.26
CA ASP A 395 17.47 11.87 -18.35
C ASP A 395 17.38 13.40 -18.44
N ALA A 396 16.45 13.93 -19.25
CA ALA A 396 16.22 15.37 -19.35
C ALA A 396 15.73 15.98 -18.02
N VAL A 397 14.87 15.28 -17.28
CA VAL A 397 14.44 15.70 -15.94
C VAL A 397 15.61 15.69 -14.97
N TYR A 398 16.39 14.59 -14.93
CA TYR A 398 17.50 14.46 -14.00
C TYR A 398 18.58 15.50 -14.26
N GLU A 399 19.00 15.72 -15.51
CA GLU A 399 20.00 16.74 -15.86
C GLU A 399 19.63 18.14 -15.33
N ASN A 400 18.34 18.48 -15.35
CA ASN A 400 17.82 19.78 -14.93
C ASN A 400 17.34 19.83 -13.47
N TYR A 401 17.33 18.72 -12.73
CA TYR A 401 16.85 18.63 -11.33
C TYR A 401 17.74 17.79 -10.39
N HIS A 402 18.92 17.36 -10.83
CA HIS A 402 19.82 16.43 -10.13
C HIS A 402 20.29 16.90 -8.75
N THR A 403 20.28 18.21 -8.49
CA THR A 403 20.72 18.77 -7.20
C THR A 403 19.68 18.63 -6.10
N VAL A 404 18.46 18.23 -6.44
CA VAL A 404 17.32 18.20 -5.52
C VAL A 404 16.91 16.77 -5.18
N HIS A 405 16.90 15.86 -6.17
CA HIS A 405 16.52 14.45 -5.97
C HIS A 405 17.45 13.49 -6.71
N SER A 406 17.55 12.26 -6.22
CA SER A 406 18.25 11.18 -6.91
C SER A 406 17.52 10.79 -8.20
N ARG A 407 18.26 10.16 -9.12
CA ARG A 407 17.69 9.68 -10.38
C ARG A 407 16.65 8.59 -10.12
N GLU A 408 16.91 7.74 -9.14
CA GLU A 408 16.01 6.67 -8.69
C GLU A 408 14.67 7.23 -8.21
N TYR A 409 14.70 8.31 -7.41
CA TYR A 409 13.48 8.97 -6.93
C TYR A 409 12.65 9.52 -8.09
N LEU A 410 13.27 10.27 -9.01
CA LEU A 410 12.58 10.85 -10.16
C LEU A 410 11.99 9.78 -11.09
N LEU A 411 12.71 8.69 -11.32
CA LEU A 411 12.19 7.53 -12.06
C LEU A 411 10.99 6.91 -11.36
N GLY A 412 11.02 6.78 -10.02
CA GLY A 412 9.89 6.33 -9.23
C GLY A 412 8.65 7.21 -9.43
N ARG A 413 8.82 8.55 -9.41
CA ARG A 413 7.72 9.50 -9.64
C ARG A 413 7.16 9.44 -11.07
N ILE A 414 8.01 9.28 -12.08
CA ILE A 414 7.59 9.07 -13.47
C ILE A 414 6.82 7.75 -13.61
N GLY A 415 7.34 6.67 -13.02
CA GLY A 415 6.69 5.36 -13.02
C GLY A 415 5.32 5.36 -12.33
N ALA A 416 5.16 6.18 -11.29
CA ALA A 416 3.88 6.42 -10.61
C ALA A 416 2.93 7.35 -11.40
N GLY A 417 3.30 7.84 -12.59
CA GLY A 417 2.49 8.76 -13.39
C GLY A 417 2.27 10.11 -12.71
N ALA A 418 3.18 10.53 -11.83
CA ALA A 418 3.05 11.72 -10.99
C ALA A 418 3.83 12.95 -11.52
N MET A 419 4.41 12.85 -12.72
CA MET A 419 5.15 13.95 -13.37
C MET A 419 4.60 14.26 -14.76
N PHE A 420 4.58 15.54 -15.09
CA PHE A 420 4.02 16.07 -16.33
C PHE A 420 4.97 17.08 -16.95
N GLY A 421 4.91 17.20 -18.28
CA GLY A 421 5.79 18.06 -19.05
C GLY A 421 5.10 18.79 -20.18
N ILE A 422 5.79 19.83 -20.66
CA ILE A 422 5.48 20.56 -21.89
C ILE A 422 6.68 20.41 -22.80
N ASP A 423 6.43 19.95 -24.03
CA ASP A 423 7.48 19.86 -25.05
C ASP A 423 7.75 21.21 -25.70
N GLY A 424 9.03 21.46 -25.97
CA GLY A 424 9.52 22.47 -26.89
C GLY A 424 9.96 21.85 -28.22
N PRO A 425 10.55 22.66 -29.11
CA PRO A 425 10.96 22.20 -30.44
C PRO A 425 12.01 21.09 -30.45
N GLU A 426 12.88 21.05 -29.43
CA GLU A 426 14.05 20.14 -29.36
C GLU A 426 13.94 19.11 -28.22
N GLY A 427 12.79 19.02 -27.55
CA GLY A 427 12.58 18.14 -26.39
C GLY A 427 11.86 18.85 -25.26
N LEU A 428 11.95 18.29 -24.05
CA LEU A 428 11.23 18.76 -22.87
C LEU A 428 11.59 20.22 -22.54
N ALA A 429 10.62 21.12 -22.51
CA ALA A 429 10.81 22.56 -22.23
C ALA A 429 10.53 22.95 -20.78
N ALA A 430 9.63 22.22 -20.13
CA ALA A 430 9.28 22.40 -18.73
C ALA A 430 8.67 21.12 -18.16
N PHE A 431 8.80 20.92 -16.85
CA PHE A 431 8.15 19.82 -16.13
C PHE A 431 7.77 20.23 -14.72
N ALA A 432 6.82 19.50 -14.14
CA ALA A 432 6.41 19.60 -12.74
C ALA A 432 5.87 18.24 -12.28
N GLY A 433 5.73 18.04 -10.98
CA GLY A 433 5.14 16.81 -10.46
C GLY A 433 4.60 16.93 -9.05
N VAL A 434 4.24 15.77 -8.51
CA VAL A 434 3.80 15.61 -7.13
C VAL A 434 4.81 14.74 -6.39
N HIS A 435 5.29 15.19 -5.24
CA HIS A 435 6.20 14.44 -4.37
C HIS A 435 5.47 13.24 -3.73
N GLU A 436 6.20 12.32 -3.09
CA GLU A 436 5.63 11.11 -2.49
C GLU A 436 4.61 11.42 -1.40
N GLU A 437 4.93 12.40 -0.54
CA GLU A 437 4.06 12.87 0.54
C GLU A 437 2.82 13.63 0.01
N GLY A 438 2.80 13.98 -1.28
CA GLY A 438 1.61 14.53 -1.97
C GLY A 438 1.67 16.02 -2.30
N SER A 439 2.76 16.71 -1.95
CA SER A 439 2.92 18.13 -2.27
C SER A 439 3.21 18.33 -3.76
N MET A 440 2.64 19.38 -4.36
CA MET A 440 3.03 19.83 -5.71
C MET A 440 4.41 20.48 -5.66
N GLY A 441 5.24 20.17 -6.64
CA GLY A 441 6.60 20.69 -6.74
C GLY A 441 7.31 20.20 -7.99
N MET A 442 8.62 20.00 -7.88
CA MET A 442 9.49 19.59 -9.00
C MET A 442 9.35 20.47 -10.26
N LEU A 443 8.91 21.73 -10.08
CA LEU A 443 8.68 22.64 -11.19
C LEU A 443 10.00 23.20 -11.69
N GLU A 444 10.34 22.90 -12.94
CA GLU A 444 11.42 23.54 -13.66
C GLU A 444 10.96 23.97 -15.05
N VAL A 445 11.31 25.19 -15.44
CA VAL A 445 11.10 25.71 -16.80
C VAL A 445 12.48 26.07 -17.34
N LEU A 446 12.89 25.38 -18.40
CA LEU A 446 14.23 25.55 -18.96
C LEU A 446 14.47 27.03 -19.35
N PRO A 447 15.69 27.55 -19.17
CA PRO A 447 15.98 28.99 -19.30
C PRO A 447 15.44 29.66 -20.57
N ALA A 448 15.49 28.96 -21.72
CA ALA A 448 15.01 29.45 -23.00
C ALA A 448 13.48 29.69 -23.06
N PHE A 449 12.71 29.02 -22.19
CA PHE A 449 11.25 29.02 -22.20
C PHE A 449 10.63 29.76 -20.99
N ARG A 450 11.46 30.31 -20.09
CA ARG A 450 10.98 31.05 -18.92
C ARG A 450 10.15 32.28 -19.31
N ARG A 451 9.25 32.67 -18.40
CA ARG A 451 8.32 33.83 -18.55
C ARG A 451 7.33 33.72 -19.72
N ARG A 452 7.09 32.51 -20.23
CA ARG A 452 6.09 32.24 -21.28
C ARG A 452 4.76 31.69 -20.75
N GLY A 453 4.63 31.48 -19.43
CA GLY A 453 3.42 30.93 -18.80
C GLY A 453 3.41 29.40 -18.64
N MET A 454 4.47 28.70 -19.06
CA MET A 454 4.55 27.23 -18.95
C MET A 454 4.44 26.70 -17.51
N GLY A 455 5.09 27.36 -16.54
CA GLY A 455 5.01 26.92 -15.14
C GLY A 455 3.60 27.08 -14.54
N GLU A 456 2.88 28.13 -14.93
CA GLU A 456 1.48 28.32 -14.55
C GLU A 456 0.58 27.27 -15.18
N ALA A 457 0.81 26.92 -16.45
CA ALA A 457 0.07 25.86 -17.11
C ALA A 457 0.31 24.49 -16.44
N LEU A 458 1.56 24.16 -16.10
CA LEU A 458 1.91 22.91 -15.41
C LEU A 458 1.28 22.81 -14.02
N GLU A 459 1.36 23.85 -13.19
CA GLU A 459 0.74 23.81 -11.86
C GLU A 459 -0.79 23.85 -11.92
N ALA A 460 -1.40 24.59 -12.86
CA ALA A 460 -2.84 24.54 -13.09
C ALA A 460 -3.30 23.13 -13.50
N TRP A 461 -2.50 22.45 -14.31
CA TRP A 461 -2.71 21.05 -14.67
C TRP A 461 -2.62 20.13 -13.45
N LEU A 462 -1.57 20.26 -12.63
CA LEU A 462 -1.41 19.48 -11.40
C LEU A 462 -2.59 19.67 -10.44
N ILE A 463 -3.03 20.91 -10.21
CA ILE A 463 -4.21 21.21 -9.38
C ILE A 463 -5.44 20.47 -9.92
N SER A 464 -5.66 20.54 -11.23
CA SER A 464 -6.79 19.87 -11.88
C SER A 464 -6.71 18.35 -11.78
N TRP A 465 -5.50 17.79 -11.93
CA TRP A 465 -5.24 16.36 -11.81
C TRP A 465 -5.47 15.86 -10.38
N MET A 466 -4.99 16.58 -9.37
CA MET A 466 -5.20 16.26 -7.96
C MET A 466 -6.69 16.33 -7.57
N LEU A 467 -7.40 17.39 -8.00
CA LEU A 467 -8.84 17.53 -7.74
C LEU A 467 -9.66 16.38 -8.35
N LYS A 468 -9.29 15.91 -9.55
CA LYS A 468 -9.94 14.73 -10.18
C LYS A 468 -9.74 13.44 -9.37
N LYS A 469 -8.64 13.33 -8.63
CA LYS A 469 -8.38 12.23 -7.69
C LYS A 469 -9.03 12.44 -6.31
N GLY A 470 -9.74 13.55 -6.10
CA GLY A 470 -10.32 13.89 -4.81
C GLY A 470 -9.31 14.42 -3.78
N TRP A 471 -8.08 14.73 -4.19
CA TRP A 471 -7.03 15.24 -3.30
C TRP A 471 -7.15 16.75 -3.11
N VAL A 472 -6.62 17.27 -2.00
CA VAL A 472 -6.49 18.72 -1.79
C VAL A 472 -5.13 19.17 -2.32
N PRO A 473 -5.06 19.99 -3.38
CA PRO A 473 -3.78 20.47 -3.90
C PRO A 473 -3.10 21.41 -2.91
N TYR A 474 -1.83 21.14 -2.61
CA TYR A 474 -0.98 22.00 -1.80
C TYR A 474 0.47 21.95 -2.27
N CYS A 475 1.26 22.94 -1.90
CA CYS A 475 2.69 22.98 -2.15
C CYS A 475 3.42 23.64 -0.98
N GLN A 476 4.73 23.50 -0.95
CA GLN A 476 5.58 24.10 0.07
C GLN A 476 6.53 25.11 -0.58
N ILE A 477 6.46 26.35 -0.12
CA ILE A 477 7.22 27.47 -0.68
C ILE A 477 8.37 27.77 0.26
N PHE A 478 9.59 27.48 -0.16
CA PHE A 478 10.80 27.80 0.60
C PHE A 478 10.96 29.31 0.79
N ASP A 479 11.48 29.69 1.97
CA ASP A 479 11.80 31.08 2.27
C ASP A 479 12.75 31.66 1.21
N GLY A 480 12.46 32.88 0.74
CA GLY A 480 13.22 33.53 -0.34
C GLY A 480 12.76 33.21 -1.76
N ASN A 481 11.86 32.24 -1.97
CA ASN A 481 11.34 31.90 -3.31
C ASN A 481 10.16 32.81 -3.74
N GLY A 482 10.47 34.07 -4.05
CA GLY A 482 9.51 35.06 -4.55
C GLY A 482 8.75 34.65 -5.82
N PRO A 483 9.40 34.06 -6.84
CA PRO A 483 8.72 33.58 -8.05
C PRO A 483 7.62 32.55 -7.76
N SER A 484 7.91 31.50 -6.97
CA SER A 484 6.90 30.50 -6.60
C SER A 484 5.78 31.15 -5.77
N LEU A 485 6.11 32.03 -4.81
CA LEU A 485 5.08 32.75 -4.05
C LEU A 485 4.13 33.56 -4.94
N GLY A 486 4.66 34.25 -5.95
CA GLY A 486 3.86 34.98 -6.93
C GLY A 486 2.97 34.07 -7.76
N LEU A 487 3.52 32.95 -8.24
CA LEU A 487 2.81 31.94 -9.02
C LEU A 487 1.64 31.34 -8.23
N GLN A 488 1.89 30.87 -7.00
CA GLN A 488 0.84 30.26 -6.17
C GLN A 488 -0.29 31.22 -5.84
N LYS A 489 0.03 32.49 -5.57
CA LYS A 489 -0.99 33.53 -5.38
C LYS A 489 -1.81 33.76 -6.65
N LYS A 490 -1.18 33.76 -7.83
CA LYS A 490 -1.85 33.91 -9.12
C LYS A 490 -2.83 32.75 -9.39
N LEU A 491 -2.42 31.53 -9.07
CA LEU A 491 -3.27 30.33 -9.19
C LEU A 491 -4.37 30.26 -8.12
N GLY A 492 -4.34 31.14 -7.12
CA GLY A 492 -5.40 31.25 -6.11
C GLY A 492 -5.22 30.35 -4.89
N LEU A 493 -4.00 29.84 -4.65
CA LEU A 493 -3.67 29.13 -3.43
C LEU A 493 -3.63 30.11 -2.24
N LYS A 494 -4.10 29.65 -1.09
CA LYS A 494 -4.06 30.38 0.18
C LYS A 494 -2.79 30.00 0.94
N LEU A 495 -1.99 31.00 1.28
CA LEU A 495 -0.79 30.81 2.07
C LEU A 495 -1.14 30.57 3.54
N ALA A 496 -0.52 29.56 4.15
CA ALA A 496 -0.57 29.32 5.58
C ALA A 496 0.21 30.38 6.36
N SER A 497 -0.23 30.67 7.60
CA SER A 497 0.51 31.53 8.53
C SER A 497 1.66 30.81 9.22
N GLY A 498 1.51 29.50 9.45
CA GLY A 498 2.53 28.65 10.07
C GLY A 498 3.77 28.48 9.19
N ARG A 499 4.89 28.18 9.84
CA ARG A 499 6.12 27.75 9.19
C ARG A 499 6.23 26.23 9.26
N LEU A 500 6.84 25.66 8.24
CA LEU A 500 7.20 24.25 8.17
C LEU A 500 8.72 24.14 8.04
N TYR A 501 9.32 23.26 8.82
CA TYR A 501 10.76 23.02 8.87
C TYR A 501 11.03 21.61 8.39
N TRP A 502 11.69 21.49 7.23
CA TRP A 502 12.25 20.24 6.74
C TRP A 502 13.63 20.03 7.34
N ILE A 503 13.89 18.87 7.94
CA ILE A 503 15.14 18.59 8.65
C ILE A 503 15.70 17.23 8.21
N SER A 504 16.94 17.22 7.73
CA SER A 504 17.67 16.03 7.22
C SER A 504 19.07 15.85 7.79
#